data_AF-A0A7X8SH20-F1
#
_entry.id   AF-A0A7X8SH20-F1
#
_cell.length_a   1.000
_cell.length_b   1.000
_cell.length_c   1.000
_cell.angle_alpha   90.00
_cell.angle_beta   90.00
_cell.angle_gamma   90.00
#
_symmetry.space_group_name_H-M   'P 1'
#
loop_
_entity.id
_entity.type
_entity.pdbx_description
1 polymer ?
#
loop_
_entity_poly.entity_id
_entity_poly.type
_entity_poly.pdbx_seq_one_letter_code
_entity_poly.pdbx_strand_id
1 'polypeptide(L)'
;MEDGKGNYSFTFDFSQSKELLNIVSAYKNAEGNSIFQPSQFKKPLMLIAEELDNVPGVYDSRSVIDTTHWKLGIRFAFVDIHALNSALSKLDRAKKNEDTFLKMKKRKAEWIRNVDWKTLITEHMPSSSDANTIMTQHIDSANYSFHWMLNREIKTVKSYEIERLGSTELIYKGKIPNSDNVDFITQWDVKFK
;
A
#
# COMPACT_ATOMS: atom_id res chain seq x y z
N MET A 1 16.29 -21.17 -2.57
CA MET A 1 16.92 -19.86 -2.39
C MET A 1 15.76 -18.92 -2.11
N GLU A 2 15.58 -18.55 -0.85
CA GLU A 2 14.52 -17.67 -0.35
C GLU A 2 14.85 -16.24 -0.79
N ASP A 3 14.11 -15.72 -1.76
CA ASP A 3 14.50 -14.62 -2.64
C ASP A 3 14.38 -13.21 -2.01
N GLY A 4 14.73 -13.09 -0.73
CA GLY A 4 14.96 -11.81 -0.05
C GLY A 4 14.03 -11.54 1.11
N LYS A 5 14.62 -11.12 2.23
CA LYS A 5 13.93 -10.47 3.35
C LYS A 5 13.91 -8.97 3.12
N GLY A 6 12.88 -8.29 3.61
CA GLY A 6 12.79 -6.84 3.49
C GLY A 6 11.74 -6.25 4.41
N ASN A 7 11.60 -4.94 4.33
CA ASN A 7 10.49 -4.23 4.95
C ASN A 7 9.56 -3.82 3.83
N TYR A 8 8.29 -4.21 3.92
CA TYR A 8 7.22 -3.66 3.12
C TYR A 8 6.63 -2.47 3.87
N SER A 9 6.47 -1.34 3.18
CA SER A 9 5.62 -0.25 3.65
C SER A 9 4.65 0.05 2.55
N PHE A 10 3.40 0.24 2.93
CA PHE A 10 2.38 0.77 2.06
C PHE A 10 1.74 1.95 2.76
N THR A 11 1.88 3.12 2.15
CA THR A 11 1.49 4.38 2.75
C THR A 11 0.78 5.22 1.71
N PHE A 12 -0.47 5.57 2.00
CA PHE A 12 -1.21 6.61 1.34
C PHE A 12 -0.63 7.97 1.72
N ASP A 13 -0.12 8.70 0.75
CA ASP A 13 0.33 10.07 0.91
C ASP A 13 -0.71 11.03 0.35
N PHE A 14 -1.46 11.65 1.25
CA PHE A 14 -2.46 12.67 0.93
C PHE A 14 -1.92 14.10 1.12
N SER A 15 -0.60 14.30 1.19
CA SER A 15 0.00 15.62 1.40
C SER A 15 -0.47 16.67 0.40
N GLN A 16 -0.66 16.28 -0.87
CA GLN A 16 -1.16 17.15 -1.94
C GLN A 16 -2.64 17.53 -1.78
N SER A 17 -3.40 16.78 -0.98
CA SER A 17 -4.83 17.03 -0.70
C SER A 17 -5.07 17.50 0.74
N LYS A 18 -4.01 17.84 1.49
CA LYS A 18 -4.06 18.21 2.92
C LYS A 18 -5.09 19.29 3.22
N GLU A 19 -5.11 20.38 2.45
CA GLU A 19 -6.02 21.50 2.69
C GLU A 19 -7.48 21.11 2.52
N LEU A 20 -7.80 20.36 1.48
CA LEU A 20 -9.15 19.86 1.27
C LEU A 20 -9.55 18.85 2.33
N LEU A 21 -8.68 17.92 2.70
CA LEU A 21 -8.98 16.95 3.75
C LEU A 21 -9.21 17.64 5.09
N ASN A 22 -8.50 18.75 5.39
CA ASN A 22 -8.82 19.59 6.55
C ASN A 22 -10.23 20.18 6.46
N ILE A 23 -10.63 20.69 5.29
CA ILE A 23 -11.98 21.25 5.05
C ILE A 23 -13.04 20.15 5.22
N VAL A 24 -12.87 18.99 4.58
CA VAL A 24 -13.79 17.84 4.69
C VAL A 24 -13.88 17.36 6.14
N SER A 25 -12.77 17.35 6.88
CA SER A 25 -12.74 16.94 8.28
C SER A 25 -13.51 17.88 9.22
N ALA A 26 -13.72 19.14 8.80
CA ALA A 26 -14.52 20.12 9.53
C ALA A 26 -16.03 19.90 9.37
N TYR A 27 -16.47 19.22 8.30
CA TYR A 27 -17.88 18.87 8.15
C TYR A 27 -18.29 17.80 9.15
N LYS A 28 -19.52 17.91 9.64
CA LYS A 28 -20.12 16.97 10.58
C LYS A 28 -21.34 16.31 9.97
N ASN A 29 -21.56 15.04 10.30
CA ASN A 29 -22.79 14.34 9.98
C ASN A 29 -23.94 14.80 10.89
N ALA A 30 -25.16 14.27 10.66
CA ALA A 30 -26.35 14.63 11.44
C ALA A 30 -26.21 14.32 12.95
N GLU A 31 -25.37 13.35 13.29
CA GLU A 31 -25.04 12.96 14.68
C GLU A 31 -23.92 13.83 15.29
N GLY A 32 -23.41 14.83 14.58
CA GLY A 32 -22.39 15.76 15.05
C GLY A 32 -20.94 15.22 14.99
N ASN A 33 -20.73 14.05 14.40
CA ASN A 33 -19.41 13.44 14.19
C ASN A 33 -18.75 14.01 12.93
N SER A 34 -17.44 14.25 12.97
CA SER A 34 -16.70 14.61 11.76
C SER A 34 -16.87 13.54 10.68
N ILE A 35 -17.14 14.01 9.46
CA ILE A 35 -17.34 13.15 8.28
C ILE A 35 -16.06 12.36 7.97
N PHE A 36 -14.89 12.96 8.19
CA PHE A 36 -13.61 12.30 7.98
C PHE A 36 -12.61 12.74 9.04
N GLN A 37 -11.92 11.80 9.67
CA GLN A 37 -10.74 12.09 10.49
C GLN A 37 -9.69 11.00 10.31
N PRO A 38 -8.39 11.34 10.16
CA PRO A 38 -7.30 10.37 10.15
C PRO A 38 -7.33 9.37 11.32
N SER A 39 -7.78 9.83 12.49
CA SER A 39 -7.92 9.01 13.70
C SER A 39 -8.89 7.83 13.52
N GLN A 40 -9.88 7.93 12.62
CA GLN A 40 -10.84 6.85 12.33
C GLN A 40 -10.14 5.64 11.68
N PHE A 41 -9.05 5.87 10.95
CA PHE A 41 -8.24 4.80 10.34
C PHE A 41 -7.34 4.10 11.35
N LYS A 42 -7.17 4.65 12.56
CA LYS A 42 -6.24 4.08 13.55
C LYS A 42 -6.58 2.65 13.91
N LYS A 43 -7.83 2.41 14.31
CA LYS A 43 -8.26 1.07 14.74
C LYS A 43 -8.23 0.07 13.57
N PRO A 44 -8.79 0.36 12.38
CA PRO A 44 -8.67 -0.52 11.22
C PRO A 44 -7.22 -0.87 10.85
N LEU A 45 -6.33 0.13 10.74
CA LEU A 45 -4.92 -0.11 10.39
C LEU A 45 -4.17 -0.90 11.46
N MET A 46 -4.50 -0.68 12.73
CA MET A 46 -3.92 -1.44 13.85
C MET A 46 -4.36 -2.91 13.79
N LEU A 47 -5.65 -3.19 13.55
CA LEU A 47 -6.16 -4.56 13.40
C LEU A 47 -5.52 -5.26 12.20
N ILE A 48 -5.36 -4.57 11.07
CA ILE A 48 -4.64 -5.12 9.91
C ILE A 48 -3.18 -5.45 10.28
N ALA A 49 -2.48 -4.56 11.00
CA ALA A 49 -1.11 -4.82 11.43
C ALA A 49 -1.03 -6.04 12.37
N GLU A 50 -1.96 -6.19 13.31
CA GLU A 50 -2.05 -7.36 14.18
C GLU A 50 -2.33 -8.65 13.40
N GLU A 51 -3.20 -8.60 12.39
CA GLU A 51 -3.45 -9.74 11.50
C GLU A 51 -2.21 -10.13 10.69
N LEU A 52 -1.42 -9.14 10.23
CA LEU A 52 -0.19 -9.38 9.49
C LEU A 52 0.90 -10.04 10.34
N ASP A 53 1.02 -9.68 11.61
CA ASP A 53 1.96 -10.34 12.54
C ASP A 53 1.62 -11.82 12.80
N ASN A 54 0.40 -12.26 12.46
CA ASN A 54 0.01 -13.67 12.50
C ASN A 54 0.38 -14.44 11.21
N VAL A 55 0.89 -13.77 10.18
CA VAL A 55 1.34 -14.42 8.93
C VAL A 55 2.74 -15.01 9.14
N PRO A 56 2.95 -16.32 8.91
CA PRO A 56 4.27 -16.93 9.05
C PRO A 56 5.33 -16.22 8.21
N GLY A 57 6.42 -15.81 8.86
CA GLY A 57 7.52 -15.11 8.20
C GLY A 57 7.31 -13.59 8.05
N VAL A 58 6.24 -13.02 8.61
CA VAL A 58 6.00 -11.58 8.74
C VAL A 58 6.20 -11.14 10.19
N TYR A 59 6.75 -9.95 10.41
CA TYR A 59 7.02 -9.41 11.76
C TYR A 59 7.16 -7.89 11.75
N ASP A 60 7.18 -7.26 12.93
CA ASP A 60 7.27 -5.80 13.11
C ASP A 60 6.18 -5.04 12.34
N SER A 61 4.97 -5.60 12.29
CA SER A 61 3.84 -4.96 11.63
C SER A 61 3.37 -3.75 12.42
N ARG A 62 3.25 -2.58 11.78
CA ARG A 62 2.80 -1.33 12.41
C ARG A 62 1.91 -0.52 11.48
N SER A 63 0.91 0.13 12.04
CA SER A 63 0.17 1.18 11.35
C SER A 63 1.02 2.46 11.24
N VAL A 64 1.00 3.11 10.09
CA VAL A 64 1.53 4.46 9.87
C VAL A 64 0.37 5.44 9.95
N ILE A 65 0.42 6.38 10.90
CA ILE A 65 -0.59 7.43 11.06
C ILE A 65 0.15 8.73 11.37
N ASP A 66 0.40 9.49 10.32
CA ASP A 66 0.98 10.82 10.41
C ASP A 66 -0.07 11.84 9.98
N THR A 67 -0.77 12.40 10.96
CA THR A 67 -1.79 13.41 10.74
C THR A 67 -1.21 14.78 10.38
N THR A 68 0.10 14.99 10.60
CA THR A 68 0.77 16.24 10.27
C THR A 68 1.07 16.32 8.78
N HIS A 69 1.56 15.22 8.20
CA HIS A 69 1.89 15.10 6.79
C HIS A 69 0.82 14.36 5.97
N TRP A 70 -0.30 14.00 6.59
CA TRP A 70 -1.41 13.29 5.95
C TRP A 70 -0.98 11.97 5.31
N LYS A 71 -0.20 11.18 6.05
CA LYS A 71 0.27 9.86 5.63
C LYS A 71 -0.38 8.77 6.47
N LEU A 72 -1.03 7.83 5.81
CA LEU A 72 -1.76 6.72 6.44
C LEU A 72 -1.32 5.40 5.83
N GLY A 73 -1.20 4.32 6.58
CA GLY A 73 -0.89 3.03 5.99
C GLY A 73 -0.41 1.97 6.97
N ILE A 74 0.34 1.01 6.46
CA ILE A 74 0.91 -0.10 7.19
C ILE A 74 2.36 -0.33 6.76
N ARG A 75 3.15 -0.89 7.67
CA ARG A 75 4.47 -1.42 7.34
C ARG A 75 4.67 -2.74 8.07
N PHE A 76 5.47 -3.63 7.52
CA PHE A 76 5.86 -4.89 8.13
C PHE A 76 7.19 -5.36 7.53
N ALA A 77 7.90 -6.21 8.24
CA ALA A 77 9.05 -6.94 7.74
C ALA A 77 8.66 -8.35 7.31
N PHE A 78 9.36 -8.91 6.34
CA PHE A 78 9.14 -10.27 5.85
C PHE A 78 10.46 -11.01 5.68
N VAL A 79 10.47 -12.33 5.89
CA VAL A 79 11.67 -13.18 5.78
C VAL A 79 11.96 -13.64 4.36
N ASP A 80 10.93 -13.76 3.53
CA ASP A 80 11.03 -14.16 2.13
C ASP A 80 9.83 -13.65 1.29
N ILE A 81 9.90 -13.88 -0.03
CA ILE A 81 8.85 -13.45 -0.96
C ILE A 81 7.56 -14.27 -0.81
N HIS A 82 7.62 -15.47 -0.24
CA HIS A 82 6.42 -16.24 0.07
C HIS A 82 5.63 -15.54 1.18
N ALA A 83 6.30 -15.12 2.26
CA ALA A 83 5.71 -14.36 3.35
C ALA A 83 5.15 -13.02 2.86
N LEU A 84 5.87 -12.32 1.96
CA LEU A 84 5.36 -11.10 1.32
C LEU A 84 4.07 -11.36 0.53
N ASN A 85 4.05 -12.36 -0.36
CA ASN A 85 2.85 -12.67 -1.13
C ASN A 85 1.68 -13.06 -0.21
N SER A 86 1.94 -13.85 0.84
CA SER A 86 0.93 -14.23 1.83
C SER A 86 0.34 -13.01 2.57
N ALA A 87 1.19 -12.06 2.96
CA ALA A 87 0.78 -10.80 3.57
C ALA A 87 -0.10 -9.98 2.61
N LEU A 88 0.31 -9.85 1.35
CA LEU A 88 -0.44 -9.11 0.33
C LEU A 88 -1.79 -9.78 0.01
N SER A 89 -1.86 -11.11 -0.04
CA SER A 89 -3.13 -11.83 -0.20
C SER A 89 -4.10 -11.54 0.96
N LYS A 90 -3.60 -11.42 2.19
CA LYS A 90 -4.44 -11.05 3.35
C LYS A 90 -5.00 -9.64 3.23
N LEU A 91 -4.18 -8.71 2.75
CA LEU A 91 -4.58 -7.32 2.53
C LEU A 91 -5.61 -7.16 1.42
N ASP A 92 -5.48 -7.93 0.34
CA ASP A 92 -6.38 -7.85 -0.82
C ASP A 92 -7.78 -8.40 -0.56
N ARG A 93 -8.01 -9.06 0.59
CA ARG A 93 -9.29 -9.71 0.99
C ARG A 93 -9.90 -10.62 -0.09
N ALA A 94 -9.15 -10.94 -1.14
CA ALA A 94 -9.55 -11.83 -2.21
C ALA A 94 -9.77 -13.22 -1.62
N LYS A 95 -11.00 -13.75 -1.76
CA LYS A 95 -11.47 -15.01 -1.17
C LYS A 95 -10.74 -16.28 -1.65
N LYS A 96 -9.61 -16.16 -2.36
CA LYS A 96 -8.87 -17.30 -2.90
C LYS A 96 -7.43 -17.28 -2.39
N ASN A 97 -7.05 -18.42 -1.81
CA ASN A 97 -5.72 -18.67 -1.28
C ASN A 97 -4.63 -18.46 -2.36
N GLU A 98 -3.49 -17.90 -1.92
CA GLU A 98 -2.20 -17.88 -2.64
C GLU A 98 -2.13 -17.03 -3.93
N ASP A 99 -2.68 -15.82 -3.90
CA ASP A 99 -2.42 -14.87 -4.97
C ASP A 99 -0.92 -14.49 -5.03
N THR A 100 -0.33 -14.61 -6.22
CA THR A 100 1.06 -14.20 -6.45
C THR A 100 1.09 -12.74 -6.90
N PHE A 101 1.60 -11.86 -6.03
CA PHE A 101 1.79 -10.44 -6.32
C PHE A 101 3.17 -10.18 -6.92
N LEU A 102 4.20 -10.82 -6.36
CA LEU A 102 5.56 -10.73 -6.81
C LEU A 102 6.11 -12.12 -7.13
N LYS A 103 6.52 -12.31 -8.39
CA LYS A 103 7.11 -13.55 -8.85
C LYS A 103 8.61 -13.41 -9.02
N MET A 104 9.34 -14.28 -8.33
CA MET A 104 10.78 -14.39 -8.46
C MET A 104 11.14 -15.51 -9.44
N LYS A 105 12.02 -15.18 -10.38
CA LYS A 105 12.73 -16.09 -11.26
C LYS A 105 14.21 -15.94 -10.97
N LYS A 106 15.03 -16.95 -11.30
CA LYS A 106 16.47 -17.05 -10.97
C LYS A 106 17.27 -15.74 -11.10
N ARG A 107 16.97 -14.90 -12.11
CA ARG A 107 17.64 -13.61 -12.39
C ARG A 107 16.69 -12.43 -12.58
N LYS A 108 15.40 -12.60 -12.30
CA LYS A 108 14.38 -11.59 -12.59
C LYS A 108 13.30 -11.58 -11.52
N ALA A 109 12.93 -10.40 -11.03
CA ALA A 109 11.69 -10.19 -10.30
C ALA A 109 10.65 -9.54 -11.21
N GLU A 110 9.39 -9.93 -11.04
CA GLU A 110 8.25 -9.45 -11.82
C GLU A 110 7.06 -9.21 -10.89
N TRP A 111 6.58 -7.97 -10.81
CA TRP A 111 5.36 -7.61 -10.09
C TRP A 111 4.16 -7.88 -11.02
N ILE A 112 3.25 -8.74 -10.59
CA ILE A 112 2.20 -9.31 -11.45
C ILE A 112 0.86 -8.61 -11.22
N ARG A 113 0.56 -8.20 -9.98
CA ARG A 113 -0.71 -7.55 -9.63
C ARG A 113 -0.56 -6.67 -8.40
N ASN A 114 -1.49 -5.74 -8.24
CA ASN A 114 -1.59 -4.88 -7.06
C ASN A 114 -2.72 -5.36 -6.13
N VAL A 115 -2.64 -4.93 -4.88
CA VAL A 115 -3.75 -5.00 -3.92
C VAL A 115 -4.79 -3.95 -4.30
N ASP A 116 -6.08 -4.28 -4.18
CA ASP A 116 -7.20 -3.35 -4.37
C ASP A 116 -7.34 -2.41 -3.15
N TRP A 117 -6.40 -1.47 -3.09
CA TRP A 117 -6.35 -0.47 -2.04
C TRP A 117 -7.55 0.47 -2.06
N LYS A 118 -8.19 0.68 -3.22
CA LYS A 118 -9.37 1.55 -3.33
C LYS A 118 -10.55 0.94 -2.59
N THR A 119 -10.80 -0.35 -2.78
CA THR A 119 -11.83 -1.07 -2.01
C THR A 119 -11.51 -1.04 -0.52
N LEU A 120 -10.27 -1.34 -0.13
CA LEU A 120 -9.85 -1.34 1.28
C LEU A 120 -10.07 0.02 1.97
N ILE A 121 -9.83 1.13 1.26
CA ILE A 121 -10.08 2.47 1.80
C ILE A 121 -11.58 2.80 1.81
N THR A 122 -12.29 2.51 0.73
CA THR A 122 -13.69 2.96 0.54
C THR A 122 -14.69 2.17 1.38
N GLU A 123 -14.37 0.93 1.78
CA GLU A 123 -15.19 0.12 2.72
C GLU A 123 -15.43 0.78 4.08
N HIS A 124 -14.60 1.75 4.46
CA HIS A 124 -14.70 2.48 5.71
C HIS A 124 -15.14 3.95 5.53
N MET A 125 -15.52 4.34 4.31
CA MET A 125 -15.96 5.70 4.03
C MET A 125 -17.40 5.98 4.52
N PRO A 126 -17.74 7.25 4.79
CA PRO A 126 -19.09 7.65 5.17
C PRO A 126 -20.12 7.29 4.08
N SER A 127 -21.34 6.99 4.50
CA SER A 127 -22.47 6.69 3.60
C SER A 127 -23.02 7.90 2.84
N SER A 128 -22.60 9.13 3.18
CA SER A 128 -23.02 10.36 2.49
C SER A 128 -22.49 10.39 1.05
N SER A 129 -23.37 10.59 0.07
CA SER A 129 -23.02 10.63 -1.36
C SER A 129 -21.95 11.68 -1.68
N ASP A 130 -22.13 12.90 -1.18
CA ASP A 130 -21.28 14.04 -1.56
C ASP A 130 -19.89 13.92 -0.92
N ALA A 131 -19.85 13.50 0.35
CA ALA A 131 -18.59 13.20 1.03
C ALA A 131 -17.87 12.04 0.35
N ASN A 132 -18.59 10.98 -0.04
CA ASN A 132 -18.00 9.83 -0.71
C ASN A 132 -17.46 10.18 -2.11
N THR A 133 -18.18 11.01 -2.88
CA THR A 133 -17.71 11.50 -4.18
C THR A 133 -16.44 12.34 -4.06
N ILE A 134 -16.42 13.32 -3.13
CA ILE A 134 -15.24 14.15 -2.89
C ILE A 134 -14.06 13.28 -2.42
N MET A 135 -14.29 12.38 -1.47
CA MET A 135 -13.24 11.51 -0.96
C MET A 135 -12.69 10.54 -2.02
N THR A 136 -13.55 9.99 -2.87
CA THR A 136 -13.14 9.07 -3.96
C THR A 136 -12.27 9.79 -4.99
N GLN A 137 -12.65 11.00 -5.42
CA GLN A 137 -11.85 11.81 -6.35
C GLN A 137 -10.44 12.10 -5.81
N HIS A 138 -10.32 12.32 -4.50
CA HIS A 138 -9.02 12.60 -3.88
C HIS A 138 -8.21 11.34 -3.55
N ILE A 139 -8.85 10.20 -3.29
CA ILE A 139 -8.19 8.88 -3.27
C ILE A 139 -7.51 8.61 -4.62
N ASP A 140 -8.18 8.90 -5.73
CA ASP A 140 -7.63 8.70 -7.08
C ASP A 140 -6.41 9.63 -7.35
N SER A 141 -6.23 10.68 -6.56
CA SER A 141 -5.05 11.56 -6.60
C SER A 141 -3.92 11.17 -5.63
N ALA A 142 -4.15 10.20 -4.74
CA ALA A 142 -3.20 9.80 -3.71
C ALA A 142 -2.02 9.03 -4.31
N ASN A 143 -0.85 9.23 -3.69
CA ASN A 143 0.36 8.50 -4.05
C ASN A 143 0.60 7.38 -3.03
N TYR A 144 1.22 6.29 -3.48
CA TYR A 144 1.75 5.26 -2.60
C TYR A 144 3.21 4.97 -2.89
N SER A 145 3.93 4.53 -1.87
CA SER A 145 5.32 4.11 -2.01
C SER A 145 5.53 2.73 -1.42
N PHE A 146 6.36 1.92 -2.09
CA PHE A 146 6.79 0.60 -1.65
C PHE A 146 8.31 0.56 -1.63
N HIS A 147 8.89 0.40 -0.44
CA HIS A 147 10.32 0.24 -0.29
C HIS A 147 10.63 -1.26 -0.24
N TRP A 148 11.57 -1.75 -1.05
CA TRP A 148 12.07 -3.12 -1.04
C TRP A 148 13.57 -3.19 -0.79
N MET A 149 13.95 -3.87 0.30
CA MET A 149 15.33 -4.31 0.51
C MET A 149 15.49 -5.76 0.02
N LEU A 150 16.52 -6.00 -0.78
CA LEU A 150 16.80 -7.28 -1.46
C LEU A 150 18.02 -7.96 -0.84
N ASN A 151 18.04 -9.29 -0.83
CA ASN A 151 19.24 -10.08 -0.47
C ASN A 151 20.20 -10.31 -1.64
N ARG A 152 19.99 -9.65 -2.78
CA ARG A 152 20.79 -9.78 -4.00
C ARG A 152 21.08 -8.42 -4.61
N GLU A 153 22.25 -8.32 -5.22
CA GLU A 153 22.63 -7.11 -5.93
C GLU A 153 21.80 -6.92 -7.20
N ILE A 154 21.30 -5.70 -7.36
CA ILE A 154 20.54 -5.26 -8.51
C ILE A 154 21.52 -5.00 -9.66
N LYS A 155 21.29 -5.67 -10.79
CA LYS A 155 22.00 -5.44 -12.04
C LYS A 155 21.34 -4.31 -12.83
N THR A 156 20.03 -4.39 -13.07
CA THR A 156 19.27 -3.39 -13.80
C THR A 156 17.87 -3.25 -13.26
N VAL A 157 17.33 -2.03 -13.33
CA VAL A 157 15.92 -1.72 -13.09
C VAL A 157 15.38 -1.11 -14.39
N LYS A 158 14.26 -1.64 -14.91
CA LYS A 158 13.54 -1.05 -16.04
C LYS A 158 12.11 -0.75 -15.62
N SER A 159 11.90 0.41 -14.99
CA SER A 159 10.59 0.94 -14.64
C SER A 159 10.70 2.46 -14.44
N TYR A 160 9.66 3.20 -14.85
CA TYR A 160 9.57 4.64 -14.59
C TYR A 160 9.14 4.98 -13.16
N GLU A 161 8.63 3.97 -12.44
CA GLU A 161 8.04 4.13 -11.12
C GLU A 161 8.92 3.55 -10.00
N ILE A 162 10.06 2.95 -10.37
CA ILE A 162 11.03 2.40 -9.42
C ILE A 162 12.31 3.23 -9.45
N GLU A 163 12.64 3.78 -8.30
CA GLU A 163 13.92 4.41 -8.02
C GLU A 163 14.82 3.41 -7.29
N ARG A 164 16.09 3.31 -7.73
CA ARG A 164 17.11 2.48 -7.09
C ARG A 164 17.85 3.33 -6.05
N LEU A 165 17.70 2.99 -4.77
CA LEU A 165 18.34 3.72 -3.67
C LEU A 165 19.74 3.18 -3.33
N GLY A 166 20.05 1.94 -3.73
CA GLY A 166 21.35 1.33 -3.43
C GLY A 166 21.66 0.09 -4.27
N SER A 167 22.71 -0.64 -3.91
CA SER A 167 23.07 -1.89 -4.60
C SER A 167 22.01 -2.99 -4.44
N THR A 168 21.21 -2.92 -3.38
CA THR A 168 20.20 -3.91 -2.95
C THR A 168 18.87 -3.27 -2.53
N GLU A 169 18.62 -2.01 -2.88
CA GLU A 169 17.46 -1.25 -2.38
C GLU A 169 16.70 -0.58 -3.52
N LEU A 170 15.38 -0.75 -3.50
CA LEU A 170 14.44 -0.15 -4.45
C LEU A 170 13.34 0.59 -3.70
N ILE A 171 12.90 1.73 -4.22
CA ILE A 171 11.66 2.38 -3.83
C ILE A 171 10.78 2.53 -5.06
N TYR A 172 9.59 1.97 -4.97
CA TYR A 172 8.51 2.21 -5.90
C TYR A 172 7.70 3.41 -5.44
N LYS A 173 7.31 4.29 -6.38
CA LYS A 173 6.41 5.43 -6.15
C LYS A 173 5.38 5.44 -7.28
N GLY A 174 4.10 5.27 -6.93
CA GLY A 174 3.00 5.22 -7.89
C GLY A 174 1.77 5.97 -7.40
N LYS A 175 0.76 6.09 -8.26
CA LYS A 175 -0.57 6.62 -7.93
C LYS A 175 -1.57 5.50 -7.78
N ILE A 176 -2.59 5.67 -6.94
CA ILE A 176 -3.69 4.70 -6.88
C ILE A 176 -4.37 4.66 -8.26
N PRO A 177 -4.56 3.48 -8.88
CA PRO A 177 -5.22 3.37 -10.16
C PRO A 177 -6.67 3.88 -10.08
N ASN A 178 -7.09 4.68 -11.05
CA ASN A 178 -8.50 5.08 -11.21
C ASN A 178 -9.35 3.85 -11.58
N SER A 179 -10.62 3.81 -11.16
CA SER A 179 -11.58 2.74 -11.47
C SER A 179 -11.77 2.47 -12.96
N ASP A 180 -11.52 3.47 -13.81
CA ASP A 180 -11.64 3.33 -15.26
C ASP A 180 -10.39 2.68 -15.90
N ASN A 181 -9.26 2.65 -15.17
CA ASN A 181 -7.97 2.14 -15.60
C ASN A 181 -7.38 1.24 -14.50
N VAL A 182 -8.01 0.10 -14.26
CA VAL A 182 -7.54 -0.94 -13.31
C VAL A 182 -6.16 -1.47 -13.72
N ASP A 183 -5.82 -1.37 -15.01
CA ASP A 183 -4.60 -1.89 -15.60
C ASP A 183 -3.49 -0.84 -15.67
N PHE A 184 -2.91 -0.48 -14.53
CA PHE A 184 -1.48 -0.22 -14.53
C PHE A 184 -0.79 -1.52 -14.11
N ILE A 185 -0.58 -2.38 -15.12
CA ILE A 185 0.43 -3.43 -15.03
C ILE A 185 1.74 -2.72 -14.79
N THR A 186 2.13 -2.61 -13.53
CA THR A 186 3.46 -2.17 -13.12
C THR A 186 4.43 -3.27 -13.50
N GLN A 187 4.78 -3.36 -14.78
CA GLN A 187 5.77 -4.32 -15.27
C GLN A 187 7.13 -3.92 -14.72
N TRP A 188 7.43 -4.37 -13.51
CA TRP A 188 8.75 -4.25 -12.93
C TRP A 188 9.61 -5.32 -13.59
N ASP A 189 10.64 -4.90 -14.33
CA ASP A 189 11.72 -5.79 -14.74
C ASP A 189 12.98 -5.41 -13.97
N VAL A 190 13.15 -6.08 -12.82
CA VAL A 190 14.36 -5.98 -12.00
C VAL A 190 15.20 -7.22 -12.27
N LYS A 191 16.45 -7.01 -12.70
CA LYS A 191 17.41 -8.10 -12.92
C LYS A 191 18.47 -8.09 -11.84
N PHE A 192 18.85 -9.28 -11.38
CA PHE A 192 19.89 -9.49 -10.37
C PHE A 192 21.20 -9.94 -11.02
N LYS A 193 22.32 -9.72 -10.32
CA LYS A 193 23.63 -10.23 -10.75
C LYS A 193 23.69 -11.77 -10.70
#